data_AF-A0A1Q7DYE7-F1
#
_entry.id   AF-A0A1Q7DYE7-F1
#
_cell.length_a   1.000
_cell.length_b   1.000
_cell.length_c   1.000
_cell.angle_alpha   90.00
_cell.angle_beta   90.00
_cell.angle_gamma   90.00
#
_symmetry.space_group_name_H-M   'P 1'
#
loop_
_entity.id
_entity.type
_entity.pdbx_description
1 polymer ?
#
loop_
_entity_poly.entity_id
_entity_poly.type
_entity_poly.pdbx_seq_one_letter_code
_entity_poly.pdbx_strand_id
1 'polypeptide(L)'
;MDRRTFLLLTGATSSGFLRPTVRPSDRPTGKGAVGRLRFELDDRHRWSVFYRGDGPAVPLIEGATLTVWVGDQAVTLADLEDITIGSRRPPGGDSILVRGRAAVGGVVVEAEFFAGDETAAPVGGVTLTVYPDRMLPSVRGVRFFQVADALPGDGPLLALVNGYHSWSGDRIQTVRADMAVSASHGALGLTRGGHGLAVAFDAGEPGEAKVRLSPTGLEAVSDWLPARPLRPEGDSTTMRLCFTASGDGLDALTALLQPPSPVDRERLAALVVPAGWCSWYELLGNVTEDDTAASSATSSSTTATRGRPAIGTPIRSSLTGTAGSRTRFTPKDSRRVCGSPRSR
;
A
#
# COMPACT_ATOMS: atom_id res chain seq x y z
N MET A 1 0.23 -18.25 14.09
CA MET A 1 0.00 -18.34 12.63
C MET A 1 0.56 -17.06 12.04
N ASP A 2 1.75 -17.13 11.46
CA ASP A 2 2.38 -15.97 10.82
C ASP A 2 1.60 -15.53 9.58
N ARG A 3 1.44 -14.22 9.43
CA ARG A 3 0.69 -13.60 8.32
C ARG A 3 1.63 -12.83 7.40
N ARG A 4 2.17 -13.58 6.44
CA ARG A 4 2.67 -13.13 5.12
C ARG A 4 3.82 -12.12 5.12
N THR A 5 5.04 -12.65 5.06
CA THR A 5 6.14 -11.99 4.34
C THR A 5 5.78 -11.91 2.85
N PHE A 6 5.62 -10.70 2.31
CA PHE A 6 5.52 -10.50 0.86
C PHE A 6 6.93 -10.37 0.27
N LEU A 7 7.16 -11.05 -0.86
CA LEU A 7 8.49 -11.17 -1.46
C LEU A 7 8.51 -10.63 -2.89
N LEU A 8 9.54 -9.84 -3.19
CA LEU A 8 9.72 -9.18 -4.49
C LEU A 8 9.78 -10.20 -5.64
N LEU A 9 8.83 -10.09 -6.57
CA LEU A 9 8.92 -10.70 -7.89
C LEU A 9 9.53 -9.73 -8.92
N THR A 10 10.80 -9.39 -8.72
CA THR A 10 11.62 -8.79 -9.79
C THR A 10 12.12 -9.88 -10.73
N GLY A 11 11.23 -10.36 -11.60
CA GLY A 11 11.42 -11.50 -12.52
C GLY A 11 11.50 -11.16 -14.01
N ALA A 12 12.22 -10.08 -14.36
CA ALA A 12 12.89 -9.91 -15.66
C ALA A 12 12.11 -9.97 -17.02
N THR A 13 10.88 -9.45 -17.16
CA THR A 13 10.26 -9.22 -18.51
C THR A 13 9.38 -7.96 -18.68
N SER A 14 9.52 -6.91 -17.86
CA SER A 14 8.58 -5.75 -17.90
C SER A 14 9.19 -4.34 -18.07
N SER A 15 10.39 -4.21 -18.66
CA SER A 15 11.05 -2.90 -18.87
C SER A 15 10.57 -2.09 -20.09
N GLY A 16 9.40 -2.42 -20.65
CA GLY A 16 8.95 -1.94 -21.98
C GLY A 16 7.86 -0.86 -22.03
N PHE A 17 6.88 -0.86 -21.10
CA PHE A 17 5.54 -0.34 -21.42
C PHE A 17 5.08 0.95 -20.72
N LEU A 18 5.95 1.62 -19.94
CA LEU A 18 5.66 2.91 -19.31
C LEU A 18 6.62 4.02 -19.75
N ARG A 19 6.87 4.14 -21.06
CA ARG A 19 7.52 5.32 -21.64
C ARG A 19 6.54 6.17 -22.44
N PRO A 20 6.25 7.41 -21.99
CA PRO A 20 5.82 8.46 -22.91
C PRO A 20 6.89 8.65 -24.00
N THR A 21 6.48 8.96 -25.23
CA THR A 21 7.37 9.18 -26.38
C THR A 21 8.12 10.51 -26.28
N VAL A 22 9.04 10.60 -25.32
CA VAL A 22 10.05 11.65 -25.25
C VAL A 22 11.32 11.13 -25.94
N ARG A 23 11.91 11.97 -26.80
CA ARG A 23 13.17 11.66 -27.51
C ARG A 23 14.27 11.32 -26.49
N PRO A 24 15.23 10.44 -26.81
CA PRO A 24 16.37 10.19 -25.94
C PRO A 24 17.25 11.45 -25.89
N SER A 25 17.01 12.32 -24.92
CA SER A 25 18.02 13.25 -24.43
C SER A 25 19.06 12.45 -23.68
N ASP A 26 20.34 12.79 -23.87
CA ASP A 26 21.46 12.13 -23.21
C ASP A 26 21.20 11.97 -21.71
N ARG A 27 21.31 10.72 -21.25
CA ARG A 27 21.18 10.34 -19.84
C ARG A 27 22.26 11.11 -19.08
N PRO A 28 21.93 12.07 -18.20
CA PRO A 28 22.94 12.71 -17.40
C PRO A 28 23.52 11.65 -16.47
N THR A 29 24.78 11.27 -16.68
CA THR A 29 25.56 10.49 -15.72
C THR A 29 26.00 11.36 -14.54
N GLY A 30 25.05 12.16 -14.03
CA GLY A 30 25.17 12.90 -12.80
C GLY A 30 24.90 11.94 -11.65
N LYS A 31 25.95 11.62 -10.88
CA LYS A 31 25.79 11.20 -9.48
C LYS A 31 25.32 12.42 -8.68
N GLY A 32 24.06 12.81 -8.85
CA GLY A 32 23.41 13.74 -7.94
C GLY A 32 23.47 13.15 -6.53
N ALA A 33 23.66 14.00 -5.51
CA ALA A 33 23.63 13.53 -4.15
C ALA A 33 22.22 12.98 -3.86
N VAL A 34 22.13 11.70 -3.47
CA VAL A 34 20.85 11.15 -3.01
C VAL A 34 20.48 11.92 -1.74
N GLY A 35 19.46 12.75 -1.84
CA GLY A 35 18.97 13.53 -0.71
C GLY A 35 18.42 12.61 0.37
N ARG A 36 18.26 13.14 1.59
CA ARG A 36 17.83 12.37 2.77
C ARG A 36 16.41 12.74 3.22
N LEU A 37 15.73 11.81 3.89
CA LEU A 37 14.56 12.18 4.69
C LEU A 37 15.01 12.93 5.95
N ARG A 38 14.11 13.75 6.50
CA ARG A 38 14.28 14.36 7.81
C ARG A 38 12.93 14.51 8.47
N PHE A 39 12.80 13.97 9.67
CA PHE A 39 11.65 14.19 10.54
C PHE A 39 11.85 15.46 11.38
N GLU A 40 10.75 16.17 11.61
CA GLU A 40 10.68 17.32 12.51
C GLU A 40 9.37 17.23 13.31
N LEU A 41 9.39 17.72 14.55
CA LEU A 41 8.23 17.80 15.44
C LEU A 41 7.89 19.28 15.68
N ASP A 42 6.60 19.62 15.72
CA ASP A 42 6.14 20.95 16.13
C ASP A 42 5.88 21.05 17.66
N ASP A 43 5.52 22.24 18.12
CA ASP A 43 5.20 22.55 19.53
C ASP A 43 4.01 21.74 20.10
N ARG A 44 3.29 20.98 19.25
CA ARG A 44 2.19 20.06 19.63
C ARG A 44 2.57 18.60 19.38
N HIS A 45 3.86 18.32 19.21
CA HIS A 45 4.41 17.00 18.90
C HIS A 45 3.79 16.34 17.65
N ARG A 46 3.24 17.14 16.73
CA ARG A 46 2.83 16.66 15.40
C ARG A 46 4.07 16.52 14.55
N TRP A 47 4.15 15.43 13.81
CA TRP A 47 5.33 15.07 13.05
C TRP A 47 5.19 15.49 11.58
N SER A 48 6.31 15.88 10.99
CA SER A 48 6.44 16.16 9.57
C SER A 48 7.66 15.42 9.03
N VAL A 49 7.63 15.01 7.77
CA VAL A 49 8.79 14.45 7.08
C VAL A 49 9.03 15.17 5.75
N PHE A 50 10.26 15.60 5.57
CA PHE A 50 10.72 16.34 4.41
C PHE A 50 11.84 15.58 3.70
N TYR A 51 11.86 15.62 2.37
CA TYR A 51 13.05 15.27 1.60
C TYR A 51 13.96 16.49 1.46
N ARG A 52 15.26 16.31 1.74
CA ARG A 52 16.31 17.32 1.54
C ARG A 52 17.37 16.79 0.58
N GLY A 53 17.26 17.21 -0.69
CA GLY A 53 18.30 17.07 -1.71
C GLY A 53 19.01 18.40 -1.98
N ASP A 54 19.45 18.63 -3.22
CA ASP A 54 20.18 19.84 -3.64
C ASP A 54 19.30 21.11 -3.74
N GLY A 55 17.98 20.97 -3.63
CA GLY A 55 16.99 22.06 -3.73
C GLY A 55 16.35 22.45 -2.39
N PRO A 56 15.25 23.24 -2.40
CA PRO A 56 14.46 23.49 -1.20
C PRO A 56 13.92 22.17 -0.62
N ALA A 57 13.65 22.15 0.69
CA ALA A 57 13.07 20.99 1.34
C ALA A 57 11.68 20.70 0.75
N VAL A 58 11.45 19.44 0.36
CA VAL A 58 10.19 18.98 -0.24
C VAL A 58 9.34 18.33 0.84
N PRO A 59 8.19 18.89 1.24
CA PRO A 59 7.31 18.28 2.22
C PRO A 59 6.65 17.03 1.64
N LEU A 60 6.69 15.92 2.38
CA LEU A 60 6.04 14.66 1.98
C LEU A 60 4.77 14.40 2.80
N ILE A 61 4.87 14.67 4.11
CA ILE A 61 3.79 14.61 5.10
C ILE A 61 4.05 15.77 6.09
N GLU A 62 3.07 16.62 6.34
CA GLU A 62 3.21 17.78 7.23
C GLU A 62 2.18 17.76 8.37
N GLY A 63 2.61 18.13 9.58
CA GLY A 63 1.74 18.37 10.73
C GLY A 63 0.86 17.19 11.14
N ALA A 64 1.32 15.96 10.91
CA ALA A 64 0.56 14.74 11.14
C ALA A 64 0.47 14.39 12.63
N THR A 65 -0.74 14.01 13.07
CA THR A 65 -1.00 13.60 14.45
C THR A 65 -0.97 12.07 14.56
N LEU A 66 0.11 11.55 15.15
CA LEU A 66 0.19 10.16 15.58
C LEU A 66 -0.85 9.92 16.68
N THR A 67 -1.80 9.01 16.43
CA THR A 67 -2.95 8.73 17.29
C THR A 67 -2.96 7.25 17.69
N VAL A 68 -3.21 6.94 18.96
CA VAL A 68 -3.43 5.59 19.50
C VAL A 68 -4.83 5.52 20.11
N TRP A 69 -5.59 4.46 19.85
CA TRP A 69 -6.88 4.24 20.50
C TRP A 69 -6.75 3.24 21.64
N VAL A 70 -6.78 3.74 22.88
CA VAL A 70 -6.73 2.96 24.12
C VAL A 70 -8.15 2.86 24.68
N GLY A 71 -8.73 1.66 24.66
CA GLY A 71 -10.18 1.50 24.75
C GLY A 71 -10.87 2.37 23.69
N ASP A 72 -11.87 3.16 24.09
CA ASP A 72 -12.56 4.09 23.20
C ASP A 72 -11.93 5.51 23.16
N GLN A 73 -10.78 5.70 23.82
CA GLN A 73 -10.15 7.00 23.98
C GLN A 73 -8.97 7.16 23.01
N ALA A 74 -8.98 8.25 22.25
CA ALA A 74 -7.84 8.63 21.40
C ALA A 74 -6.79 9.35 22.26
N VAL A 75 -5.53 8.91 22.14
CA VAL A 75 -4.35 9.50 22.77
C VAL A 75 -3.38 9.90 21.66
N THR A 76 -2.86 11.12 21.71
CA THR A 76 -1.84 11.63 20.79
C THR A 76 -0.57 12.00 21.54
N LEU A 77 0.52 12.29 20.84
CA LEU A 77 1.76 12.78 21.46
C LEU A 77 1.60 14.14 22.18
N ALA A 78 0.53 14.88 21.92
CA ALA A 78 0.19 16.12 22.63
C ALA A 78 -0.48 15.85 24.00
N ASP A 79 -1.05 14.67 24.20
CA ASP A 79 -1.83 14.29 25.40
C ASP A 79 -0.98 13.53 26.44
N LEU A 80 0.32 13.42 26.21
CA LEU A 80 1.24 12.70 27.08
C LEU A 80 1.76 13.59 28.22
N GLU A 81 1.85 13.00 29.40
CA GLU A 81 2.56 13.53 30.58
C GLU A 81 3.98 12.97 30.63
N ASP A 82 4.85 13.56 31.46
CA ASP A 82 6.24 13.13 31.69
C ASP A 82 7.06 12.94 30.39
N ILE A 83 6.79 13.76 29.37
CA ILE A 83 7.37 13.61 28.03
C ILE A 83 8.90 13.80 28.07
N THR A 84 9.60 12.81 27.56
CA THR A 84 11.01 12.87 27.18
C THR A 84 11.13 12.88 25.65
N ILE A 85 11.74 13.91 25.08
CA ILE A 85 12.10 13.97 23.65
C ILE A 85 13.63 13.93 23.55
N GLY A 86 14.16 13.05 22.71
CA GLY A 86 15.61 12.92 22.50
C GLY A 86 15.95 12.54 21.07
N SER A 87 17.07 13.06 20.56
CA SER A 87 17.66 12.57 19.31
C SER A 87 18.66 11.45 19.58
N ARG A 88 18.67 10.42 18.74
CA ARG A 88 19.69 9.35 18.76
C ARG A 88 20.18 9.03 17.35
N ARG A 89 21.38 8.44 17.26
CA ARG A 89 21.98 7.93 16.02
C ARG A 89 22.13 6.42 16.08
N PRO A 90 21.07 5.66 15.76
CA PRO A 90 21.21 4.22 15.56
C PRO A 90 22.08 3.95 14.32
N PRO A 91 22.63 2.73 14.17
CA PRO A 91 23.34 2.37 12.95
C PRO A 91 22.46 2.58 11.71
N GLY A 92 22.94 3.38 10.75
CA GLY A 92 22.26 3.62 9.48
C GLY A 92 21.31 4.83 9.44
N GLY A 93 21.27 5.71 10.45
CA GLY A 93 20.51 6.96 10.33
C GLY A 93 20.44 7.86 11.58
N ASP A 94 19.65 8.93 11.46
CA ASP A 94 19.23 9.82 12.56
C ASP A 94 17.83 9.42 13.05
N SER A 95 17.55 9.54 14.34
CA SER A 95 16.24 9.23 14.94
C SER A 95 15.82 10.26 15.99
N ILE A 96 14.52 10.57 16.04
CA ILE A 96 13.87 11.33 17.12
C ILE A 96 12.98 10.36 17.91
N LEU A 97 13.20 10.25 19.21
CA LEU A 97 12.40 9.46 20.14
C LEU A 97 11.53 10.39 21.00
N VAL A 98 10.23 10.13 21.04
CA VAL A 98 9.26 10.75 21.96
C VAL A 98 8.72 9.65 22.86
N ARG A 99 8.95 9.75 24.17
CA ARG A 99 8.39 8.81 25.15
C ARG A 99 7.62 9.59 26.21
N GLY A 100 6.40 9.16 26.53
CA GLY A 100 5.57 9.81 27.55
C GLY A 100 4.47 8.90 28.08
N ARG A 101 3.87 9.30 29.19
CA ARG A 101 2.81 8.58 29.89
C ARG A 101 1.45 9.13 29.48
N ALA A 102 0.53 8.30 29.03
CA ALA A 102 -0.84 8.75 28.82
C ALA A 102 -1.57 8.82 30.18
N ALA A 103 -2.00 10.03 30.57
CA ALA A 103 -2.85 10.23 31.75
C ALA A 103 -4.11 9.35 31.71
N VAL A 104 -4.63 9.18 30.49
CA VAL A 104 -5.83 8.43 30.14
C VAL A 104 -5.44 7.07 29.57
N GLY A 105 -6.13 6.00 29.98
CA GLY A 105 -5.90 4.64 29.50
C GLY A 105 -4.73 3.89 30.16
N GLY A 106 -3.81 4.56 30.86
CA GLY A 106 -2.78 3.90 31.67
C GLY A 106 -1.72 3.17 30.83
N VAL A 107 -1.23 3.83 29.78
CA VAL A 107 -0.14 3.35 28.91
C VAL A 107 1.07 4.28 28.96
N VAL A 108 2.25 3.74 28.66
CA VAL A 108 3.40 4.53 28.21
C VAL A 108 3.49 4.38 26.69
N VAL A 109 3.56 5.50 25.99
CA VAL A 109 3.73 5.55 24.54
C VAL A 109 5.17 5.92 24.24
N GLU A 110 5.79 5.17 23.32
CA GLU A 110 7.07 5.50 22.72
C GLU A 110 6.90 5.57 21.20
N ALA A 111 7.28 6.69 20.61
CA ALA A 111 7.27 6.93 19.17
C ALA A 111 8.69 7.26 18.69
N GLU A 112 9.19 6.49 17.74
CA GLU A 112 10.47 6.71 17.06
C GLU A 112 10.23 7.17 15.62
N PHE A 113 10.87 8.28 15.25
CA PHE A 113 10.88 8.84 13.90
C PHE A 113 12.29 8.72 13.33
N PHE A 114 12.54 7.67 12.55
CA PHE A 114 13.85 7.31 12.01
C PHE A 114 13.99 7.76 10.55
N ALA A 115 15.09 8.45 10.22
CA ALA A 115 15.50 8.75 8.84
C ALA A 115 16.82 8.03 8.54
N GLY A 116 16.82 7.18 7.51
CA GLY A 116 17.98 6.41 7.10
C GLY A 116 18.96 7.17 6.21
N ASP A 117 20.23 6.84 6.34
CA ASP A 117 21.35 7.36 5.53
C ASP A 117 21.56 6.55 4.21
N GLU A 118 20.59 5.73 3.81
CA GLU A 118 20.77 4.80 2.67
C GLU A 118 21.01 5.52 1.33
N THR A 119 22.01 5.03 0.60
CA THR A 119 22.60 5.72 -0.55
C THR A 119 21.94 5.44 -1.89
N ALA A 120 20.91 4.59 -1.93
CA ALA A 120 20.16 4.25 -3.14
C ALA A 120 18.85 5.04 -3.25
N ALA A 121 18.09 5.13 -2.15
CA ALA A 121 16.93 5.98 -2.01
C ALA A 121 16.74 6.34 -0.52
N PRO A 122 16.24 7.55 -0.21
CA PRO A 122 15.97 7.95 1.17
C PRO A 122 14.80 7.16 1.77
N VAL A 123 15.11 6.37 2.80
CA VAL A 123 14.16 5.58 3.58
C VAL A 123 13.94 6.23 4.95
N GLY A 124 12.78 6.05 5.55
CA GLY A 124 12.50 6.38 6.93
C GLY A 124 11.45 5.47 7.55
N GLY A 125 11.16 5.67 8.82
CA GLY A 125 10.18 4.90 9.57
C GLY A 125 9.57 5.69 10.72
N VAL A 126 8.32 5.38 11.01
CA VAL A 126 7.62 5.78 12.23
C VAL A 126 7.26 4.50 12.97
N THR A 127 7.93 4.26 14.09
CA THR A 127 7.66 3.11 14.96
C THR A 127 6.91 3.60 16.20
N LEU A 128 5.77 3.00 16.52
CA LEU A 128 5.06 3.25 17.76
C LEU A 128 5.05 1.96 18.60
N THR A 129 5.55 2.04 19.82
CA THR A 129 5.44 0.99 20.83
C THR A 129 4.57 1.48 21.99
N VAL A 130 3.59 0.67 22.38
CA VAL A 130 2.66 0.97 23.48
C VAL A 130 2.88 -0.05 24.59
N TYR A 131 3.27 0.44 25.76
CA TYR A 131 3.51 -0.37 26.95
C TYR A 131 2.36 -0.20 27.96
N PRO A 132 1.94 -1.26 28.67
CA PRO A 132 1.11 -1.11 29.86
C PRO A 132 1.90 -0.41 30.98
N ASP A 133 1.28 0.52 31.71
CA ASP A 133 1.90 1.16 32.89
C ASP A 133 1.57 0.39 34.19
N ARG A 134 0.28 0.33 34.55
CA ARG A 134 -0.23 -0.34 35.78
C ARG A 134 -1.36 -1.33 35.52
N MET A 135 -1.98 -1.24 34.34
CA MET A 135 -3.09 -2.08 33.89
C MET A 135 -2.74 -2.63 32.51
N LEU A 136 -3.48 -3.65 32.06
CA LEU A 136 -3.41 -4.12 30.68
C LEU A 136 -4.62 -3.58 29.89
N PRO A 137 -4.62 -2.30 29.46
CA PRO A 137 -5.70 -1.75 28.66
C PRO A 137 -5.71 -2.43 27.28
N SER A 138 -6.87 -2.43 26.63
CA SER A 138 -6.97 -2.85 25.25
C SER A 138 -6.62 -1.71 24.30
N VAL A 139 -5.85 -2.00 23.25
CA VAL A 139 -5.61 -1.04 22.15
C VAL A 139 -6.43 -1.49 20.94
N ARG A 140 -7.17 -0.55 20.35
CA ARG A 140 -8.05 -0.76 19.18
C ARG A 140 -7.34 -0.51 17.85
N GLY A 141 -6.23 0.24 17.87
CA GLY A 141 -5.44 0.54 16.69
C GLY A 141 -4.61 1.79 16.83
N VAL A 142 -3.92 2.12 15.74
CA VAL A 142 -3.00 3.24 15.59
C VAL A 142 -3.28 3.95 14.28
N ARG A 143 -3.15 5.27 14.25
CA ARG A 143 -3.12 6.07 13.03
C ARG A 143 -1.84 6.88 13.01
N PHE A 144 -1.02 6.64 11.99
CA PHE A 144 0.26 7.29 11.82
C PHE A 144 0.10 8.72 11.29
N PHE A 145 -0.73 8.89 10.27
CA PHE A 145 -1.08 10.20 9.73
C PHE A 145 -2.49 10.23 9.16
N GLN A 146 -3.02 11.45 9.04
CA GLN A 146 -4.13 11.81 8.16
C GLN A 146 -3.76 13.15 7.51
N VAL A 147 -3.63 13.20 6.18
CA VAL A 147 -3.24 14.40 5.44
C VAL A 147 -4.15 14.62 4.24
N ALA A 148 -4.47 15.90 3.96
CA ALA A 148 -5.35 16.28 2.86
C ALA A 148 -4.72 16.07 1.49
N ASP A 149 -3.40 16.29 1.40
CA ASP A 149 -2.60 15.98 0.22
C ASP A 149 -1.25 15.37 0.66
N ALA A 150 -0.65 14.58 -0.23
CA ALA A 150 0.70 14.04 -0.07
C ALA A 150 1.36 13.92 -1.44
N LEU A 151 2.70 13.86 -1.44
CA LEU A 151 3.54 13.83 -2.64
C LEU A 151 3.32 15.08 -3.53
N PRO A 152 4.07 16.18 -3.31
CA PRO A 152 3.96 17.38 -4.12
C PRO A 152 4.45 17.13 -5.55
N GLY A 153 3.97 17.95 -6.50
CA GLY A 153 4.31 17.87 -7.91
C GLY A 153 3.11 18.19 -8.79
N ASP A 154 3.34 18.36 -10.09
CA ASP A 154 2.27 18.62 -11.06
C ASP A 154 1.59 17.33 -11.55
N GLY A 155 0.32 17.46 -11.93
CA GLY A 155 -0.47 16.39 -12.54
C GLY A 155 -1.24 15.50 -11.54
N PRO A 156 -1.88 14.43 -12.04
CA PRO A 156 -2.72 13.56 -11.22
C PRO A 156 -1.89 12.72 -10.25
N LEU A 157 -2.39 12.56 -9.02
CA LEU A 157 -1.85 11.56 -8.10
C LEU A 157 -2.34 10.17 -8.50
N LEU A 158 -1.41 9.27 -8.80
CA LEU A 158 -1.67 7.86 -9.04
C LEU A 158 -1.26 7.04 -7.83
N ALA A 159 -2.04 6.03 -7.49
CA ALA A 159 -1.84 5.12 -6.38
C ALA A 159 -1.74 3.68 -6.88
N LEU A 160 -0.66 3.00 -6.53
CA LEU A 160 -0.46 1.56 -6.65
C LEU A 160 -1.04 0.90 -5.39
N VAL A 161 -2.28 0.44 -5.51
CA VAL A 161 -3.08 -0.10 -4.40
C VAL A 161 -2.85 -1.60 -4.29
N ASN A 162 -2.31 -2.04 -3.14
CA ASN A 162 -2.07 -3.44 -2.81
C ASN A 162 -3.36 -4.10 -2.25
N GLY A 163 -3.69 -5.27 -2.77
CA GLY A 163 -4.85 -6.06 -2.38
C GLY A 163 -4.80 -6.57 -0.94
N TYR A 164 -5.96 -6.83 -0.34
CA TYR A 164 -6.04 -7.35 1.03
C TYR A 164 -5.51 -8.80 1.15
N HIS A 165 -5.79 -9.62 0.15
CA HIS A 165 -5.42 -11.04 0.09
C HIS A 165 -4.94 -11.41 -1.32
N SER A 166 -4.40 -12.63 -1.49
CA SER A 166 -3.97 -13.18 -2.79
C SER A 166 -5.08 -13.31 -3.85
N TRP A 167 -6.35 -13.12 -3.49
CA TRP A 167 -7.49 -13.04 -4.42
C TRP A 167 -7.91 -11.60 -4.77
N SER A 168 -7.31 -10.60 -4.11
CA SER A 168 -7.60 -9.19 -4.30
C SER A 168 -6.56 -8.66 -5.28
N GLY A 169 -6.97 -8.41 -6.52
CA GLY A 169 -6.06 -7.86 -7.52
C GLY A 169 -5.53 -6.49 -7.10
N ASP A 170 -4.22 -6.31 -7.22
CA ASP A 170 -3.59 -5.00 -7.13
C ASP A 170 -4.07 -4.11 -8.28
N ARG A 171 -4.11 -2.80 -8.06
CA ARG A 171 -4.62 -1.86 -9.07
C ARG A 171 -3.95 -0.51 -9.04
N ILE A 172 -3.88 0.12 -10.21
CA ILE A 172 -3.53 1.54 -10.33
C ILE A 172 -4.83 2.35 -10.23
N GLN A 173 -4.88 3.31 -9.31
CA GLN A 173 -6.04 4.17 -9.08
C GLN A 173 -5.62 5.64 -9.10
N THR A 174 -6.31 6.49 -9.87
CA THR A 174 -6.15 7.94 -9.73
C THR A 174 -6.83 8.40 -8.44
N VAL A 175 -6.13 9.15 -7.59
CA VAL A 175 -6.71 9.81 -6.42
C VAL A 175 -7.39 11.11 -6.87
N ARG A 176 -8.66 11.28 -6.53
CA ARG A 176 -9.50 12.41 -6.98
C ARG A 176 -10.55 12.75 -5.93
N ALA A 177 -11.09 13.97 -5.97
CA ALA A 177 -12.15 14.42 -5.07
C ALA A 177 -13.51 13.71 -5.27
N ASP A 178 -13.71 13.00 -6.38
CA ASP A 178 -14.95 12.25 -6.71
C ASP A 178 -14.83 10.74 -6.47
N MET A 179 -13.68 10.24 -5.99
CA MET A 179 -13.47 8.80 -5.84
C MET A 179 -14.22 8.21 -4.63
N ALA A 180 -14.66 6.96 -4.76
CA ALA A 180 -15.04 6.16 -3.60
C ALA A 180 -13.81 5.87 -2.71
N VAL A 181 -14.03 5.76 -1.39
CA VAL A 181 -12.97 5.39 -0.44
C VAL A 181 -12.39 4.02 -0.81
N SER A 182 -11.06 3.94 -0.84
CA SER A 182 -10.29 2.72 -1.13
C SER A 182 -9.32 2.43 0.00
N ALA A 183 -8.90 1.19 0.16
CA ALA A 183 -7.83 0.80 1.08
C ALA A 183 -6.73 0.05 0.33
N SER A 184 -5.48 0.35 0.66
CA SER A 184 -4.27 -0.34 0.21
C SER A 184 -3.66 -1.03 1.41
N HIS A 185 -3.59 -2.37 1.42
CA HIS A 185 -3.25 -3.13 2.62
C HIS A 185 -1.75 -3.42 2.69
N GLY A 186 -1.11 -3.19 3.84
CA GLY A 186 0.33 -3.45 4.07
C GLY A 186 1.32 -2.57 3.30
N ALA A 187 0.98 -2.10 2.10
CA ALA A 187 1.81 -1.21 1.28
C ALA A 187 0.97 -0.32 0.36
N LEU A 188 1.52 0.81 -0.06
CA LEU A 188 0.97 1.77 -1.04
C LEU A 188 2.13 2.44 -1.77
N GLY A 189 2.08 2.51 -3.10
CA GLY A 189 2.96 3.36 -3.91
C GLY A 189 2.19 4.57 -4.44
N LEU A 190 2.78 5.76 -4.43
CA LEU A 190 2.21 6.99 -4.95
C LEU A 190 3.12 7.59 -6.02
N THR A 191 2.52 8.12 -7.09
CA THR A 191 3.22 8.80 -8.19
C THR A 191 2.56 10.13 -8.50
N ARG A 192 3.33 11.21 -8.56
CA ARG A 192 2.90 12.55 -9.06
C ARG A 192 4.12 13.29 -9.61
N GLY A 193 3.99 14.01 -10.72
CA GLY A 193 5.05 14.89 -11.25
C GLY A 193 6.39 14.23 -11.65
N GLY A 194 6.49 12.90 -11.72
CA GLY A 194 7.78 12.19 -11.87
C GLY A 194 8.54 11.98 -10.56
N HIS A 195 7.83 12.11 -9.43
CA HIS A 195 8.27 11.73 -8.09
C HIS A 195 7.47 10.50 -7.62
N GLY A 196 8.10 9.69 -6.76
CA GLY A 196 7.45 8.56 -6.08
C GLY A 196 7.51 8.67 -4.56
N LEU A 197 6.46 8.20 -3.90
CA LEU A 197 6.42 8.02 -2.44
C LEU A 197 5.82 6.65 -2.13
N ALA A 198 6.55 5.82 -1.39
CA ALA A 198 6.06 4.54 -0.89
C ALA A 198 5.79 4.61 0.60
N VAL A 199 4.72 3.95 1.02
CA VAL A 199 4.37 3.66 2.42
C VAL A 199 4.24 2.14 2.53
N ALA A 200 4.90 1.54 3.51
CA ALA A 200 4.76 0.12 3.84
C ALA A 200 4.73 -0.09 5.34
N PHE A 201 4.23 -1.24 5.78
CA PHE A 201 4.20 -1.64 7.19
C PHE A 201 5.01 -2.92 7.36
N ASP A 202 5.49 -3.17 8.58
CA ASP A 202 6.29 -4.36 8.86
C ASP A 202 5.43 -5.61 9.02
N ALA A 203 6.02 -6.76 8.71
CA ALA A 203 5.37 -8.05 8.86
C ALA A 203 5.31 -8.47 10.34
N GLY A 204 4.25 -9.19 10.72
CA GLY A 204 4.06 -9.66 12.10
C GLY A 204 3.49 -8.62 13.06
N GLU A 205 3.08 -7.45 12.55
CA GLU A 205 2.46 -6.38 13.34
C GLU A 205 1.19 -6.80 14.12
N PRO A 206 0.88 -6.10 15.22
CA PRO A 206 -0.25 -6.36 16.11
C PRO A 206 -1.64 -6.17 15.51
N GLY A 207 -1.77 -5.61 14.29
CA GLY A 207 -3.06 -5.28 13.67
C GLY A 207 -3.06 -5.33 12.14
N GLU A 208 -4.19 -4.95 11.55
CA GLU A 208 -4.37 -4.85 10.11
C GLU A 208 -3.94 -3.48 9.60
N ALA A 209 -2.71 -3.41 9.09
CA ALA A 209 -2.14 -2.18 8.54
C ALA A 209 -2.61 -1.89 7.10
N LYS A 210 -2.98 -0.64 6.83
CA LYS A 210 -3.46 -0.15 5.53
C LYS A 210 -3.39 1.36 5.41
N VAL A 211 -3.26 1.84 4.18
CA VAL A 211 -3.48 3.25 3.83
C VAL A 211 -4.84 3.38 3.16
N ARG A 212 -5.73 4.17 3.76
CA ARG A 212 -7.02 4.53 3.18
C ARG A 212 -6.83 5.74 2.27
N LEU A 213 -7.39 5.65 1.07
CA LEU A 213 -7.43 6.73 0.09
C LEU A 213 -8.87 7.26 0.01
N SER A 214 -9.03 8.57 0.07
CA SER A 214 -10.33 9.24 0.12
C SER A 214 -10.32 10.56 -0.66
N PRO A 215 -11.49 11.13 -1.00
CA PRO A 215 -11.61 12.52 -1.47
C PRO A 215 -10.95 13.57 -0.55
N THR A 216 -10.87 13.28 0.75
CA THR A 216 -10.28 14.12 1.79
C THR A 216 -8.79 13.85 2.02
N GLY A 217 -8.14 13.09 1.13
CA GLY A 217 -6.72 12.74 1.22
C GLY A 217 -6.46 11.32 1.73
N LEU A 218 -5.33 11.14 2.41
CA LEU A 218 -4.77 9.84 2.80
C LEU A 218 -4.75 9.65 4.33
N GLU A 219 -5.05 8.44 4.78
CA GLU A 219 -5.00 8.05 6.20
C GLU A 219 -4.26 6.71 6.35
N ALA A 220 -3.13 6.69 7.07
CA ALA A 220 -2.37 5.47 7.34
C ALA A 220 -2.71 4.93 8.74
N VAL A 221 -3.24 3.71 8.80
CA VAL A 221 -3.76 3.08 10.03
C VAL A 221 -3.28 1.64 10.20
N SER A 222 -3.22 1.19 11.45
CA SER A 222 -3.09 -0.21 11.85
C SER A 222 -4.26 -0.54 12.77
N ASP A 223 -5.27 -1.25 12.27
CA ASP A 223 -6.51 -1.58 13.00
C ASP A 223 -6.28 -2.85 13.86
N TRP A 224 -6.21 -2.72 15.19
CA TRP A 224 -5.91 -3.82 16.12
C TRP A 224 -7.22 -4.48 16.57
N LEU A 225 -7.92 -5.11 15.62
CA LEU A 225 -9.27 -5.66 15.84
C LEU A 225 -9.30 -7.20 15.74
N PRO A 226 -10.03 -7.90 16.65
CA PRO A 226 -10.70 -7.37 17.83
C PRO A 226 -9.70 -6.82 18.86
N ALA A 227 -10.11 -5.80 19.59
CA ALA A 227 -9.27 -5.15 20.59
C ALA A 227 -8.87 -6.15 21.68
N ARG A 228 -7.57 -6.25 21.94
CA ARG A 228 -6.98 -7.14 22.96
C ARG A 228 -6.19 -6.35 23.99
N PRO A 229 -6.01 -6.86 25.22
CA PRO A 229 -5.05 -6.29 26.17
C PRO A 229 -3.64 -6.26 25.57
N LEU A 230 -2.89 -5.20 25.90
CA LEU A 230 -1.46 -5.12 25.60
C LEU A 230 -0.67 -6.27 26.23
N ARG A 231 0.42 -6.66 25.57
CA ARG A 231 1.41 -7.57 26.17
C ARG A 231 2.23 -6.85 27.27
N PRO A 232 2.75 -7.56 28.28
CA PRO A 232 3.64 -6.98 29.30
C PRO A 232 4.89 -6.32 28.71
N GLU A 233 5.46 -6.90 27.65
CA GLU A 233 6.60 -6.36 26.90
C GLU A 233 6.25 -5.18 25.97
N GLY A 234 4.97 -4.83 25.86
CA GLY A 234 4.42 -3.88 24.88
C GLY A 234 4.06 -4.52 23.53
N ASP A 235 3.21 -3.83 22.77
CA ASP A 235 2.96 -4.14 21.35
C ASP A 235 3.49 -2.98 20.50
N SER A 236 4.10 -3.28 19.33
CA SER A 236 4.78 -2.31 18.47
C SER A 236 4.33 -2.42 17.01
N THR A 237 4.28 -1.30 16.29
CA THR A 237 3.86 -1.18 14.87
C THR A 237 4.74 -0.16 14.15
N THR A 238 5.15 -0.46 12.92
CA THR A 238 6.19 0.27 12.19
C THR A 238 5.74 0.60 10.77
N MET A 239 5.43 1.87 10.53
CA MET A 239 5.18 2.38 9.18
C MET A 239 6.49 2.89 8.57
N ARG A 240 6.99 2.23 7.52
CA ARG A 240 8.16 2.66 6.75
C ARG A 240 7.78 3.50 5.53
N LEU A 241 8.67 4.39 5.14
CA LEU A 241 8.51 5.37 4.06
C LEU A 241 9.73 5.34 3.12
N CYS A 242 9.54 5.52 1.82
CA CYS A 242 10.64 5.81 0.88
C CYS A 242 10.21 6.85 -0.14
N PHE A 243 11.10 7.77 -0.51
CA PHE A 243 10.85 8.79 -1.53
C PHE A 243 11.83 8.68 -2.70
N THR A 244 11.32 8.76 -3.93
CA THR A 244 12.13 8.82 -5.15
C THR A 244 11.94 10.18 -5.80
N ALA A 245 12.99 11.02 -5.75
CA ALA A 245 12.98 12.36 -6.33
C ALA A 245 12.85 12.36 -7.87
N SER A 246 13.22 11.25 -8.51
CA SER A 246 13.05 11.02 -9.94
C SER A 246 12.68 9.55 -10.16
N GLY A 247 11.43 9.28 -10.54
CA GLY A 247 10.89 7.94 -10.68
C GLY A 247 9.38 7.91 -10.42
N ASP A 248 8.89 6.77 -9.96
CA ASP A 248 7.49 6.59 -9.58
C ASP A 248 7.30 5.83 -8.26
N GLY A 249 6.04 5.61 -7.87
CA GLY A 249 5.68 4.86 -6.66
C GLY A 249 6.07 3.38 -6.68
N LEU A 250 6.33 2.78 -7.85
CA LEU A 250 6.86 1.41 -7.96
C LEU A 250 8.37 1.40 -7.71
N ASP A 251 9.11 2.40 -8.20
CA ASP A 251 10.52 2.59 -7.85
C ASP A 251 10.67 2.76 -6.32
N ALA A 252 9.83 3.60 -5.72
CA ALA A 252 9.83 3.84 -4.28
C ALA A 252 9.45 2.59 -3.47
N LEU A 253 8.46 1.81 -3.91
CA LEU A 253 8.08 0.54 -3.26
C LEU A 253 9.19 -0.50 -3.38
N THR A 254 9.83 -0.58 -4.55
CA THR A 254 10.93 -1.51 -4.81
C THR A 254 12.11 -1.21 -3.90
N ALA A 255 12.49 0.07 -3.76
CA ALA A 255 13.53 0.49 -2.82
C ALA A 255 13.14 0.21 -1.35
N LEU A 256 11.90 0.51 -0.95
CA LEU A 256 11.43 0.33 0.42
C LEU A 256 11.36 -1.14 0.87
N LEU A 257 11.03 -2.06 -0.05
CA LEU A 257 10.88 -3.48 0.25
C LEU A 257 12.16 -4.29 0.01
N GLN A 258 13.15 -3.74 -0.68
CA GLN A 258 14.42 -4.40 -0.93
C GLN A 258 15.22 -4.55 0.38
N PRO A 259 15.69 -5.76 0.74
CA PRO A 259 16.55 -5.91 1.92
C PRO A 259 17.84 -5.07 1.80
N PRO A 260 18.27 -4.41 2.89
CA PRO A 260 19.46 -3.55 2.85
C PRO A 260 20.75 -4.35 2.66
N SER A 261 20.80 -5.55 3.24
CA SER A 261 21.93 -6.48 3.18
C SER A 261 22.04 -7.16 1.80
N PRO A 262 23.18 -7.05 1.08
CA PRO A 262 23.41 -7.78 -0.17
C PRO A 262 23.29 -9.30 0.00
N VAL A 263 23.78 -9.84 1.11
CA VAL A 263 23.71 -11.27 1.43
C VAL A 263 22.26 -11.71 1.62
N ASP A 264 21.43 -10.89 2.25
CA ASP A 264 20.02 -11.23 2.42
C ASP A 264 19.24 -11.06 1.12
N ARG A 265 19.62 -10.12 0.22
CA ARG A 265 19.10 -10.06 -1.15
C ARG A 265 19.46 -11.30 -1.98
N GLU A 266 20.69 -11.79 -1.87
CA GLU A 266 21.13 -13.04 -2.53
C GLU A 266 20.38 -14.25 -1.99
N ARG A 267 20.25 -14.38 -0.66
CA ARG A 267 19.42 -15.41 -0.02
C ARG A 267 17.98 -15.35 -0.50
N LEU A 268 17.42 -14.14 -0.62
CA LEU A 268 16.06 -13.90 -1.10
C LEU A 268 15.87 -14.36 -2.55
N ALA A 269 16.78 -13.97 -3.43
CA ALA A 269 16.77 -14.34 -4.84
C ALA A 269 17.02 -15.83 -5.06
N ALA A 270 17.72 -16.49 -4.13
CA ALA A 270 17.94 -17.93 -4.12
C ALA A 270 16.77 -18.74 -3.53
N LEU A 271 15.74 -18.10 -2.96
CA LEU A 271 14.52 -18.80 -2.56
C LEU A 271 13.79 -19.27 -3.83
N VAL A 272 13.73 -20.58 -4.02
CA VAL A 272 12.80 -21.19 -4.99
C VAL A 272 11.38 -20.96 -4.47
N VAL A 273 10.79 -19.85 -4.90
CA VAL A 273 9.38 -19.54 -4.66
C VAL A 273 8.56 -20.70 -5.25
N PRO A 274 7.72 -21.40 -4.47
CA PRO A 274 6.88 -22.47 -5.00
C PRO A 274 6.04 -21.94 -6.16
N ALA A 275 5.95 -22.71 -7.25
CA ALA A 275 5.03 -22.40 -8.34
C ALA A 275 3.63 -22.19 -7.75
N GLY A 276 3.13 -20.94 -7.83
CA GLY A 276 1.85 -20.55 -7.22
C GLY A 276 1.81 -19.33 -6.30
N TRP A 277 2.93 -18.65 -6.04
CA TRP A 277 2.89 -17.42 -5.21
C TRP A 277 2.53 -16.12 -5.95
N CYS A 278 2.11 -16.23 -7.21
CA CYS A 278 0.99 -15.45 -7.74
C CYS A 278 -0.04 -16.46 -8.31
N SER A 279 -1.30 -16.37 -7.87
CA SER A 279 -2.46 -17.18 -8.31
C SER A 279 -2.23 -18.70 -8.51
N TRP A 280 -2.55 -19.53 -7.51
CA TRP A 280 -2.47 -21.02 -7.61
C TRP A 280 -3.78 -21.79 -7.42
N TYR A 281 -4.94 -21.12 -7.51
CA TYR A 281 -6.20 -21.84 -7.65
C TYR A 281 -6.93 -21.36 -8.90
N GLU A 282 -6.67 -22.13 -9.96
CA GLU A 282 -7.51 -22.35 -11.14
C GLU A 282 -8.14 -21.11 -11.77
N LEU A 283 -7.45 -20.59 -12.80
CA LEU A 283 -8.14 -20.02 -13.95
C LEU A 283 -9.15 -21.07 -14.46
N LEU A 284 -10.45 -20.81 -14.27
CA LEU A 284 -11.52 -21.76 -14.58
C LEU A 284 -11.66 -21.99 -16.09
N GLY A 285 -10.82 -22.87 -16.63
CA GLY A 285 -10.94 -23.56 -17.92
C GLY A 285 -10.84 -22.72 -19.21
N ASN A 286 -11.07 -21.41 -19.18
CA ASN A 286 -11.35 -20.59 -20.36
C ASN A 286 -10.62 -19.23 -20.38
N VAL A 287 -9.46 -19.12 -19.73
CA VAL A 287 -8.62 -17.90 -19.84
C VAL A 287 -7.58 -18.14 -20.93
N THR A 288 -7.66 -17.35 -21.99
CA THR A 288 -6.80 -17.41 -23.18
C THR A 288 -5.61 -16.47 -23.04
N GLU A 289 -4.59 -16.61 -23.90
CA GLU A 289 -3.44 -15.68 -23.91
C GLU A 289 -3.90 -14.23 -24.16
N ASP A 290 -4.97 -14.04 -24.93
CA ASP A 290 -5.59 -12.73 -25.20
C ASP A 290 -6.17 -12.09 -23.92
N ASP A 291 -6.66 -12.87 -22.95
CA ASP A 291 -7.18 -12.35 -21.67
C ASP A 291 -6.04 -11.84 -20.77
N THR A 292 -4.90 -12.55 -20.74
CA THR A 292 -3.66 -12.04 -20.10
C THR A 292 -3.09 -10.81 -20.82
N ALA A 293 -3.24 -10.74 -22.14
CA ALA A 293 -2.88 -9.54 -22.91
C ALA A 293 -3.85 -8.37 -22.61
N ALA A 294 -5.15 -8.60 -22.44
CA ALA A 294 -6.12 -7.55 -22.12
C ALA A 294 -5.83 -6.88 -20.76
N SER A 295 -5.39 -7.66 -19.76
CA SER A 295 -4.96 -7.12 -18.46
C SER A 295 -3.71 -6.24 -18.54
N SER A 296 -2.87 -6.39 -19.57
CA SER A 296 -1.70 -5.53 -19.81
C SER A 296 -1.97 -4.40 -20.82
N ALA A 297 -2.93 -4.59 -21.73
CA ALA A 297 -3.34 -3.63 -22.76
C ALA A 297 -4.40 -2.60 -22.32
N THR A 298 -5.02 -2.76 -21.15
CA THR A 298 -5.93 -1.72 -20.58
C THR A 298 -5.18 -0.42 -20.26
N SER A 299 -3.85 -0.45 -20.26
CA SER A 299 -2.97 0.72 -20.17
C SER A 299 -2.80 1.52 -21.48
N SER A 300 -3.35 1.07 -22.62
CA SER A 300 -2.99 1.59 -23.95
C SER A 300 -4.16 1.92 -24.90
N SER A 301 -5.26 2.50 -24.41
CA SER A 301 -6.10 3.37 -25.28
C SER A 301 -7.03 4.34 -24.55
N THR A 302 -6.61 5.61 -24.41
CA THR A 302 -7.54 6.76 -24.49
C THR A 302 -6.78 8.00 -24.97
N THR A 303 -6.84 8.28 -26.28
CA THR A 303 -7.03 9.61 -26.91
C THR A 303 -6.60 9.57 -28.38
N ALA A 304 -7.57 9.65 -29.31
CA ALA A 304 -7.41 10.29 -30.63
C ALA A 304 -8.76 10.48 -31.36
N THR A 305 -9.37 11.64 -31.12
CA THR A 305 -9.94 12.55 -32.14
C THR A 305 -10.60 12.01 -33.43
N ARG A 306 -11.91 12.26 -33.50
CA ARG A 306 -12.75 12.58 -34.69
C ARG A 306 -12.11 12.46 -36.09
N GLY A 307 -12.64 11.52 -36.89
CA GLY A 307 -12.63 11.56 -38.36
C GLY A 307 -13.88 10.91 -38.95
N ARG A 308 -14.79 11.72 -39.52
CA ARG A 308 -15.91 11.31 -40.41
C ARG A 308 -15.52 11.73 -41.85
N PRO A 309 -15.87 11.04 -42.95
CA PRO A 309 -17.22 10.64 -43.36
C PRO A 309 -17.30 9.16 -43.85
N ALA A 310 -18.23 8.75 -44.74
CA ALA A 310 -19.67 8.53 -44.52
C ALA A 310 -20.27 7.71 -45.71
N ILE A 311 -21.50 7.17 -45.56
CA ILE A 311 -22.35 6.52 -46.60
C ILE A 311 -21.84 5.11 -47.05
N GLY A 312 -22.66 4.06 -47.21
CA GLY A 312 -24.08 3.86 -46.87
C GLY A 312 -24.70 2.57 -47.45
N THR A 313 -25.89 2.21 -46.96
CA THR A 313 -26.91 1.28 -47.53
C THR A 313 -26.73 -0.26 -47.38
N PRO A 314 -27.78 -1.01 -46.92
CA PRO A 314 -27.80 -2.48 -46.83
C PRO A 314 -28.83 -3.18 -47.76
N ILE A 315 -28.51 -4.42 -48.21
CA ILE A 315 -29.44 -5.40 -48.86
C ILE A 315 -28.91 -6.81 -48.46
N ARG A 316 -29.57 -7.74 -47.76
CA ARG A 316 -30.91 -8.40 -47.75
C ARG A 316 -30.97 -9.69 -48.61
N SER A 317 -31.59 -10.75 -48.06
CA SER A 317 -32.06 -12.02 -48.69
C SER A 317 -31.01 -13.13 -48.98
N SER A 318 -31.32 -14.45 -49.00
CA SER A 318 -32.40 -15.28 -48.39
C SER A 318 -32.28 -16.78 -48.77
N LEU A 319 -32.76 -17.72 -47.91
CA LEU A 319 -33.17 -19.13 -48.20
C LEU A 319 -32.01 -20.10 -48.61
N THR A 320 -32.04 -21.44 -48.44
CA THR A 320 -33.07 -22.51 -48.25
C THR A 320 -32.61 -23.55 -47.16
N GLY A 321 -33.46 -24.23 -46.38
CA GLY A 321 -34.15 -25.53 -46.64
C GLY A 321 -33.31 -26.78 -46.18
N THR A 322 -33.79 -27.92 -45.64
CA THR A 322 -35.14 -28.47 -45.30
C THR A 322 -35.02 -29.77 -44.43
N ALA A 323 -35.94 -30.01 -43.47
CA ALA A 323 -36.31 -31.30 -42.77
C ALA A 323 -35.25 -32.13 -41.97
N GLY A 324 -35.59 -32.89 -40.91
CA GLY A 324 -36.86 -33.04 -40.17
C GLY A 324 -36.88 -34.15 -39.09
N SER A 325 -38.03 -34.32 -38.40
CA SER A 325 -38.49 -35.46 -37.56
C SER A 325 -38.01 -35.68 -36.10
N ARG A 326 -38.97 -35.50 -35.15
CA ARG A 326 -39.38 -36.31 -33.96
C ARG A 326 -38.41 -37.40 -33.41
N THR A 327 -38.23 -37.59 -32.10
CA THR A 327 -39.28 -38.02 -31.11
C THR A 327 -39.03 -37.66 -29.63
N ARG A 328 -40.06 -37.82 -28.78
CA ARG A 328 -40.10 -37.61 -27.31
C ARG A 328 -39.32 -38.69 -26.53
N PHE A 329 -38.80 -38.33 -25.35
CA PHE A 329 -38.91 -39.19 -24.14
C PHE A 329 -38.73 -38.40 -22.83
N THR A 330 -39.73 -38.52 -21.94
CA THR A 330 -39.73 -38.31 -20.47
C THR A 330 -40.84 -39.25 -19.93
N PRO A 331 -40.99 -39.54 -18.61
CA PRO A 331 -40.23 -39.11 -17.42
C PRO A 331 -39.83 -40.28 -16.48
N LYS A 332 -39.26 -39.99 -15.29
CA LYS A 332 -39.77 -40.60 -14.04
C LYS A 332 -39.37 -39.87 -12.74
N ASP A 333 -40.36 -39.72 -11.86
CA ASP A 333 -40.25 -39.29 -10.45
C ASP A 333 -39.50 -40.32 -9.57
N SER A 334 -38.83 -39.82 -8.54
CA SER A 334 -38.91 -40.40 -7.19
C SER A 334 -38.71 -39.33 -6.10
N ARG A 335 -39.78 -39.04 -5.37
CA ARG A 335 -39.80 -38.12 -4.21
C ARG A 335 -39.39 -38.83 -2.91
N ARG A 336 -39.24 -38.02 -1.84
CA ARG A 336 -39.34 -38.30 -0.38
C ARG A 336 -37.99 -38.39 0.36
N VAL A 337 -37.85 -37.95 1.63
CA VAL A 337 -38.74 -37.17 2.53
C VAL A 337 -37.88 -36.43 3.59
N CYS A 338 -38.48 -35.45 4.27
CA CYS A 338 -37.93 -34.64 5.36
C CYS A 338 -37.33 -35.42 6.55
N GLY A 339 -36.42 -34.77 7.29
CA GLY A 339 -35.96 -35.23 8.61
C GLY A 339 -35.11 -34.19 9.35
N SER A 340 -35.75 -33.34 10.16
CA SER A 340 -35.11 -32.59 11.26
C SER A 340 -35.70 -33.12 12.57
N PRO A 341 -34.92 -33.23 13.67
CA PRO A 341 -35.15 -32.26 14.75
C PRO A 341 -33.94 -31.91 15.66
N ARG A 342 -33.96 -30.66 16.13
CA ARG A 342 -33.68 -30.13 17.50
C ARG A 342 -32.70 -30.84 18.47
N SER A 343 -31.71 -30.05 18.88
CA SER A 343 -31.22 -29.77 20.27
C SER A 343 -30.99 -30.90 21.29
N ARG A 344 -29.75 -30.94 21.81
CA ARG A 344 -29.45 -30.63 23.21
C ARG A 344 -28.22 -29.71 23.27
#